data_AF-A0A952B4S5-F1
#
_entry.id   AF-A0A952B4S5-F1
#
_cell.length_a   1.000
_cell.length_b   1.000
_cell.length_c   1.000
_cell.angle_alpha   90.00
_cell.angle_beta   90.00
_cell.angle_gamma   90.00
#
_symmetry.space_group_name_H-M   'P 1'
#
loop_
_entity.id
_entity.type
_entity.pdbx_description
1 polymer ?
#
loop_
_entity_poly.entity_id
_entity_poly.type
_entity_poly.pdbx_seq_one_letter_code
_entity_poly.pdbx_strand_id
1 'polypeptide(L)'
;MKQKLWITLATYLAYCIDKELYKAIDYLREQVRVLVEYQEKQDKRIRLTNSQRMRVAAKAKRLSRKMLEQCTELFTPDTIMRWFRELIAQKYDGSHNRTSPGRPQIGQEIVNLVIRFKEENPRWGYQKITDQIVYLGYKISKSSVKNILIENGYDPEPD
;
A
#
# COMPACT_ATOMS: atom_id res chain seq x y z
N MET A 1 -19.91 -8.60 -50.32
CA MET A 1 -19.11 -8.09 -49.17
C MET A 1 -19.97 -7.63 -47.99
N LYS A 2 -21.01 -6.80 -48.18
CA LYS A 2 -21.85 -6.26 -47.09
C LYS A 2 -22.51 -7.33 -46.18
N GLN A 3 -23.03 -8.43 -46.74
CA GLN A 3 -23.64 -9.51 -45.95
C GLN A 3 -22.65 -10.22 -45.02
N LYS A 4 -21.43 -10.52 -45.50
CA LYS A 4 -20.38 -11.16 -44.68
C LYS A 4 -19.95 -10.25 -43.53
N LEU A 5 -19.89 -8.94 -43.75
CA LEU A 5 -19.50 -7.96 -42.74
C LEU A 5 -20.51 -7.86 -41.59
N TRP A 6 -21.81 -7.83 -41.90
CA TRP A 6 -22.84 -7.76 -40.86
C TRP A 6 -22.90 -9.04 -40.01
N ILE A 7 -22.74 -10.21 -40.64
CA ILE A 7 -22.66 -11.50 -39.90
C ILE A 7 -21.46 -11.50 -38.95
N THR A 8 -20.27 -11.04 -39.39
CA THR A 8 -19.09 -10.98 -38.51
C THR A 8 -19.26 -10.01 -37.34
N LEU A 9 -19.95 -8.89 -37.55
CA LEU A 9 -20.24 -7.94 -36.48
C LEU A 9 -21.24 -8.53 -35.48
N ALA A 10 -22.28 -9.21 -35.96
CA ALA A 10 -23.26 -9.86 -35.12
C ALA A 10 -22.64 -10.98 -34.26
N THR A 11 -21.78 -11.82 -34.83
CA THR A 11 -21.10 -12.88 -34.06
C THR A 11 -20.12 -12.33 -33.04
N TYR A 12 -19.39 -11.26 -33.38
CA TYR A 12 -18.51 -10.60 -32.42
C TYR A 12 -19.29 -9.99 -31.25
N LEU A 13 -20.40 -9.31 -31.52
CA LEU A 13 -21.27 -8.75 -30.49
C LEU A 13 -21.87 -9.85 -29.60
N ALA A 14 -22.38 -10.93 -30.19
CA ALA A 14 -22.89 -12.08 -29.45
C ALA A 14 -21.81 -12.69 -28.54
N TYR A 15 -20.60 -12.89 -29.06
CA TYR A 15 -19.47 -13.39 -28.28
C TYR A 15 -19.09 -12.45 -27.12
N CYS A 16 -19.09 -11.14 -27.35
CA CYS A 16 -18.82 -10.15 -26.31
C CYS A 16 -19.87 -10.18 -25.20
N ILE A 17 -21.15 -10.28 -25.56
CA ILE A 17 -22.26 -10.37 -24.61
C ILE A 17 -22.15 -11.66 -23.80
N ASP A 18 -22.01 -12.81 -24.46
CA ASP A 18 -21.85 -14.12 -23.81
C ASP A 18 -20.69 -14.10 -22.82
N LYS A 19 -19.55 -13.54 -23.21
CA LYS A 19 -18.37 -13.44 -22.34
C LYS A 19 -18.64 -12.63 -21.08
N GLU A 20 -19.39 -11.53 -21.16
CA GLU A 20 -19.79 -10.75 -19.97
C GLU A 20 -20.79 -11.52 -19.10
N LEU A 21 -21.76 -12.21 -19.72
CA LEU A 21 -22.74 -13.04 -19.00
C LEU A 21 -22.07 -14.21 -18.27
N TYR A 22 -21.10 -14.89 -18.89
CA TYR A 22 -20.33 -15.95 -18.24
C TYR A 22 -19.60 -15.46 -16.99
N LYS A 23 -19.03 -14.25 -17.02
CA LYS A 23 -18.38 -13.65 -15.84
C LYS A 23 -19.38 -13.35 -14.73
N ALA A 24 -20.58 -12.89 -15.08
CA ALA A 24 -21.66 -12.65 -14.12
C ALA A 24 -22.11 -13.95 -13.43
N ILE A 25 -22.34 -15.01 -14.20
CA ILE A 25 -22.69 -16.33 -13.68
C ILE A 25 -21.58 -16.86 -12.77
N ASP A 26 -20.33 -16.74 -13.19
CA ASP A 26 -19.17 -17.20 -12.43
C ASP A 26 -19.02 -16.47 -11.07
N TYR A 27 -19.37 -15.18 -11.05
CA TYR A 27 -19.41 -14.35 -9.84
C TYR A 27 -20.56 -14.73 -8.90
N LEU A 28 -21.79 -14.80 -9.42
CA LEU A 28 -22.97 -15.19 -8.63
C LEU A 28 -22.79 -16.58 -8.01
N ARG A 29 -22.21 -17.53 -8.75
CA ARG A 29 -21.88 -18.87 -8.22
C ARG A 29 -20.93 -18.83 -7.03
N GLU A 30 -19.95 -17.91 -6.98
CA GLU A 30 -19.11 -17.78 -5.78
C GLU A 30 -19.83 -17.11 -4.62
N GLN A 31 -20.72 -16.15 -4.88
CA GLN A 31 -21.53 -15.58 -3.82
C GLN A 31 -22.37 -16.67 -3.14
N VAL A 32 -23.03 -17.51 -3.94
CA VAL A 32 -23.78 -18.66 -3.44
C VAL A 32 -22.87 -19.63 -2.69
N ARG A 33 -21.69 -19.98 -3.24
CA ARG A 33 -20.75 -20.87 -2.55
C ARG A 33 -20.33 -20.34 -1.18
N VAL A 34 -19.97 -19.05 -1.11
CA VAL A 34 -19.56 -18.40 0.14
C VAL A 34 -20.71 -18.36 1.15
N LEU A 35 -21.95 -18.17 0.69
CA LEU A 35 -23.13 -18.24 1.55
C LEU A 35 -23.38 -19.66 2.09
N VAL A 36 -23.24 -20.69 1.24
CA VAL A 36 -23.39 -22.09 1.66
C VAL A 36 -22.35 -22.45 2.73
N GLU A 37 -21.07 -22.12 2.50
CA GLU A 37 -19.99 -22.30 3.50
C GLU A 37 -20.26 -21.56 4.81
N TYR A 38 -20.97 -20.43 4.75
CA TYR A 38 -21.35 -19.68 5.94
C TYR A 38 -22.52 -20.35 6.68
N GLN A 39 -23.55 -20.79 5.96
CA GLN A 39 -24.73 -21.43 6.54
C GLN A 39 -24.37 -22.71 7.31
N GLU A 40 -23.38 -23.46 6.84
CA GLU A 40 -22.84 -24.64 7.54
C GLU A 40 -22.30 -24.31 8.94
N LYS A 41 -21.91 -23.06 9.22
CA LYS A 41 -21.32 -22.64 10.51
C LYS A 41 -22.32 -22.16 11.55
N GLN A 42 -23.63 -22.10 11.24
CA GLN A 42 -24.73 -21.72 12.16
C GLN A 42 -24.56 -20.40 12.94
N ASP A 43 -23.80 -19.43 12.42
CA ASP A 43 -23.74 -18.08 13.00
C ASP A 43 -24.94 -17.24 12.51
N LYS A 44 -25.39 -16.26 13.30
CA LYS A 44 -26.47 -15.32 12.95
C LYS A 44 -25.96 -14.09 12.19
N ARG A 45 -24.66 -13.77 12.26
CA ARG A 45 -24.06 -12.58 11.63
C ARG A 45 -23.13 -12.93 10.48
N ILE A 46 -23.39 -12.42 9.28
CA ILE A 46 -22.56 -12.69 8.08
C ILE A 46 -21.18 -12.05 8.25
N ARG A 47 -20.19 -12.85 8.69
CA ARG A 47 -18.79 -12.44 8.81
C ARG A 47 -17.92 -13.27 7.88
N LEU A 48 -17.70 -12.74 6.67
CA LEU A 48 -16.83 -13.41 5.70
C LEU A 48 -15.38 -13.40 6.16
N THR A 49 -14.71 -14.55 6.02
CA THR A 49 -13.26 -14.69 6.16
C THR A 49 -12.52 -13.95 5.05
N ASN A 50 -11.24 -13.62 5.25
CA ASN A 50 -10.44 -12.97 4.21
C ASN A 50 -10.37 -13.80 2.93
N SER A 51 -10.23 -15.13 3.03
CA SER A 51 -10.26 -16.05 1.88
C SER A 51 -11.58 -15.96 1.09
N GLN A 52 -12.72 -15.91 1.77
CA GLN A 52 -14.02 -15.76 1.11
C GLN A 52 -14.15 -14.40 0.41
N ARG A 53 -13.75 -13.31 1.08
CA ARG A 53 -13.72 -11.96 0.49
C ARG A 53 -12.82 -11.91 -0.76
N MET A 54 -11.67 -12.59 -0.72
CA MET A 54 -10.75 -12.72 -1.85
C MET A 54 -11.39 -13.36 -3.06
N ARG A 55 -12.02 -14.52 -2.89
CA ARG A 55 -12.63 -15.25 -4.02
C ARG A 55 -13.73 -14.43 -4.69
N VAL A 56 -14.59 -13.79 -3.89
CA VAL A 56 -15.67 -12.92 -4.41
C VAL A 56 -15.09 -11.70 -5.10
N ALA A 57 -14.13 -11.01 -4.48
CA ALA A 57 -13.52 -9.79 -5.02
C ALA A 57 -12.74 -10.05 -6.32
N ALA A 58 -12.02 -11.17 -6.41
CA ALA A 58 -11.28 -11.56 -7.61
C ALA A 58 -12.20 -11.79 -8.81
N LYS A 59 -13.36 -12.42 -8.60
CA LYS A 59 -14.36 -12.58 -9.66
C LYS A 59 -15.06 -11.28 -9.99
N ALA A 60 -15.43 -10.48 -8.99
CA ALA A 60 -16.06 -9.17 -9.15
C ALA A 60 -15.25 -8.23 -10.04
N LYS A 61 -13.91 -8.25 -9.93
CA LYS A 61 -13.02 -7.40 -10.74
C LYS A 61 -13.15 -7.65 -12.25
N ARG A 62 -13.59 -8.85 -12.66
CA ARG A 62 -13.72 -9.22 -14.09
C ARG A 62 -14.95 -8.60 -14.75
N LEU A 63 -15.96 -8.21 -13.96
CA LEU A 63 -17.20 -7.60 -14.43
C LEU A 63 -17.03 -6.10 -14.68
N SER A 64 -17.83 -5.58 -15.60
CA SER A 64 -18.05 -4.13 -15.70
C SER A 64 -18.75 -3.59 -14.44
N ARG A 65 -18.59 -2.27 -14.17
CA ARG A 65 -19.22 -1.63 -13.00
C ARG A 65 -20.74 -1.81 -12.99
N LYS A 66 -21.38 -1.62 -14.14
CA LYS A 66 -22.83 -1.78 -14.32
C LYS A 66 -23.28 -3.21 -14.03
N MET A 67 -22.56 -4.21 -14.53
CA MET A 67 -22.91 -5.61 -14.28
C MET A 67 -22.70 -5.98 -12.82
N LEU A 68 -21.65 -5.46 -12.19
CA LEU A 68 -21.43 -5.68 -10.76
C LEU A 68 -22.57 -5.09 -9.93
N GLU A 69 -23.02 -3.87 -10.24
CA GLU A 69 -24.19 -3.24 -9.60
C GLU A 69 -25.47 -4.07 -9.77
N GLN A 70 -25.64 -4.74 -10.92
CA GLN A 70 -26.81 -5.60 -11.18
C GLN A 70 -26.73 -6.95 -10.47
N CYS A 71 -25.54 -7.54 -10.32
CA CYS A 71 -25.35 -8.86 -9.72
C CYS A 71 -25.10 -8.82 -8.21
N THR A 72 -24.91 -7.65 -7.62
CA THR A 72 -24.58 -7.53 -6.19
C THR A 72 -25.84 -7.49 -5.33
N GLU A 73 -26.17 -8.60 -4.67
CA GLU A 73 -27.32 -8.66 -3.77
C GLU A 73 -26.94 -8.49 -2.29
N LEU A 74 -25.80 -9.06 -1.88
CA LEU A 74 -25.43 -9.19 -0.47
C LEU A 74 -24.58 -8.02 0.07
N PHE A 75 -23.75 -7.44 -0.80
CA PHE A 75 -22.77 -6.43 -0.45
C PHE A 75 -22.75 -5.34 -1.50
N THR A 76 -22.49 -4.10 -1.11
CA THR A 76 -22.35 -3.02 -2.08
C THR A 76 -21.14 -3.27 -3.00
N PRO A 77 -21.22 -2.91 -4.29
CA PRO A 77 -20.11 -2.98 -5.23
C PRO A 77 -18.81 -2.36 -4.69
N ASP A 78 -18.94 -1.24 -3.97
CA ASP A 78 -17.80 -0.52 -3.40
C ASP A 78 -17.12 -1.29 -2.27
N THR A 79 -17.88 -2.03 -1.47
CA THR A 79 -17.34 -2.91 -0.43
C THR A 79 -16.51 -4.03 -1.04
N ILE A 80 -17.01 -4.64 -2.12
CA ILE A 80 -16.31 -5.74 -2.80
C ILE A 80 -15.04 -5.23 -3.48
N MET A 81 -15.11 -4.07 -4.12
CA MET A 81 -13.94 -3.44 -4.73
C MET A 81 -12.94 -2.94 -3.69
N ARG A 82 -13.40 -2.56 -2.49
CA ARG A 82 -12.52 -2.27 -1.36
C ARG A 82 -11.73 -3.51 -0.95
N TRP A 83 -12.38 -4.67 -0.78
CA TRP A 83 -11.67 -5.92 -0.51
C TRP A 83 -10.64 -6.24 -1.60
N PHE A 84 -10.98 -6.04 -2.87
CA PHE A 84 -10.02 -6.23 -3.96
C PHE A 84 -8.78 -5.34 -3.84
N ARG A 85 -8.96 -4.05 -3.50
CA ARG A 85 -7.86 -3.10 -3.30
C ARG A 85 -6.99 -3.47 -2.10
N GLU A 86 -7.60 -3.88 -0.99
CA GLU A 86 -6.88 -4.34 0.20
C GLU A 86 -5.97 -5.54 -0.11
N LEU A 87 -6.41 -6.44 -0.99
CA LEU A 87 -5.63 -7.61 -1.41
C LEU A 87 -4.47 -7.26 -2.33
N ILE A 88 -4.68 -6.32 -3.25
CA ILE A 88 -3.58 -5.77 -4.06
C ILE A 88 -2.55 -5.14 -3.13
N ALA A 89 -2.99 -4.31 -2.18
CA ALA A 89 -2.09 -3.66 -1.23
C ALA A 89 -1.28 -4.68 -0.42
N GLN A 90 -1.91 -5.75 0.07
CA GLN A 90 -1.21 -6.84 0.78
C GLN A 90 -0.22 -7.59 -0.12
N LYS A 91 -0.58 -7.88 -1.37
CA LYS A 91 0.33 -8.57 -2.31
C LYS A 91 1.58 -7.74 -2.60
N TYR A 92 1.41 -6.43 -2.73
CA TYR A 92 2.50 -5.50 -2.98
C TYR A 92 3.02 -4.85 -1.69
N ASP A 93 2.69 -5.42 -0.53
CA ASP A 93 3.23 -4.96 0.74
C ASP A 93 4.69 -5.41 0.86
N GLY A 94 5.59 -4.55 0.41
CA GLY A 94 7.02 -4.75 0.52
C GLY A 94 7.58 -4.46 1.91
N SER A 95 6.74 -4.15 2.92
CA SER A 95 7.18 -3.76 4.27
C SER A 95 8.12 -4.78 4.90
N HIS A 96 7.84 -6.08 4.76
CA HIS A 96 8.68 -7.16 5.27
C HIS A 96 10.07 -7.23 4.62
N ASN A 97 10.22 -6.73 3.40
CA ASN A 97 11.49 -6.67 2.68
C ASN A 97 12.19 -5.30 2.83
N ARG A 98 11.66 -4.39 3.64
CA ARG A 98 12.31 -3.11 3.92
C ARG A 98 13.42 -3.31 4.95
N THR A 99 14.66 -3.42 4.46
CA THR A 99 15.85 -3.52 5.32
C THR A 99 16.24 -2.18 5.97
N SER A 100 15.82 -1.04 5.40
CA SER A 100 16.00 0.29 6.01
C SER A 100 14.74 1.14 5.78
N PRO A 101 14.17 1.77 6.82
CA PRO A 101 12.97 2.60 6.68
C PRO A 101 13.22 3.92 5.92
N GLY A 102 14.46 4.23 5.53
CA GLY A 102 14.79 5.44 4.78
C GLY A 102 16.29 5.68 4.62
N ARG A 103 16.68 6.95 4.51
CA ARG A 103 18.08 7.41 4.45
C ARG A 103 18.88 6.75 5.58
N PRO A 104 20.07 6.18 5.32
CA PRO A 104 20.90 5.61 6.38
C PRO A 104 21.08 6.64 7.49
N GLN A 105 20.86 6.22 8.73
CA GLN A 105 21.09 7.07 9.90
C GLN A 105 22.58 7.43 9.97
N ILE A 106 22.85 8.63 10.50
CA ILE A 106 24.22 9.05 10.81
C ILE A 106 24.76 8.07 11.85
N GLY A 107 26.00 7.60 11.67
CA GLY A 107 26.62 6.66 12.61
C GLY A 107 26.60 7.24 14.02
N GLN A 108 26.22 6.41 15.01
CA GLN A 108 26.12 6.82 16.42
C GLN A 108 27.43 7.42 16.95
N GLU A 109 28.56 6.98 16.41
CA GLU A 109 29.88 7.55 16.69
C GLU A 109 29.96 9.06 16.40
N ILE A 110 29.43 9.51 15.25
CA ILE A 110 29.42 10.92 14.87
C ILE A 110 28.45 11.70 15.77
N VAL A 111 27.29 11.11 16.10
CA VAL A 111 26.31 11.73 17.03
C VAL A 111 26.96 11.97 18.40
N ASN A 112 27.63 10.96 18.94
CA ASN A 112 28.31 11.06 20.23
C ASN A 112 29.45 12.10 20.20
N LEU A 113 30.15 12.22 19.07
CA LEU A 113 31.21 13.21 18.88
C LEU A 113 30.65 14.65 18.86
N VAL A 114 29.53 14.88 18.16
CA VAL A 114 28.82 16.17 18.16
C VAL A 114 28.43 16.58 19.58
N ILE A 115 27.83 15.66 20.34
CA ILE A 115 27.37 15.92 21.71
C ILE A 115 28.56 16.24 22.61
N ARG A 116 29.62 15.42 22.56
CA ARG A 116 30.83 15.64 23.34
C ARG A 116 31.45 17.02 23.06
N PHE A 117 31.55 17.43 21.79
CA PHE A 117 32.07 18.75 21.44
C PHE A 117 31.22 19.90 21.99
N LYS A 118 29.89 19.75 22.03
CA LYS A 118 29.01 20.76 22.63
C LYS A 118 29.15 20.79 24.15
N GLU A 119 29.30 19.64 24.80
CA GLU A 119 29.48 19.53 26.26
C GLU A 119 30.82 20.11 26.71
N GLU A 120 31.92 19.75 26.03
CA GLU A 120 33.26 20.25 26.34
C GLU A 120 33.43 21.74 25.99
N ASN A 121 32.69 22.22 24.99
CA ASN A 121 32.78 23.60 24.50
C ASN A 121 31.40 24.25 24.36
N PRO A 122 30.76 24.68 25.47
CA PRO A 122 29.39 25.20 25.45
C PRO A 122 29.17 26.40 24.52
N ARG A 123 30.20 27.22 24.29
CA ARG A 123 30.16 28.42 23.42
C ARG A 123 30.30 28.14 21.92
N TRP A 124 30.53 26.89 21.52
CA TRP A 124 30.66 26.58 20.09
C TRP A 124 29.28 26.48 19.45
N GLY A 125 29.08 27.21 18.36
CA GLY A 125 27.93 27.06 17.48
C GLY A 125 28.07 25.81 16.60
N TYR A 126 26.96 25.46 15.94
CA TYR A 126 26.88 24.23 15.15
C TYR A 126 27.79 24.25 13.91
N GLN A 127 28.14 25.43 13.38
CA GLN A 127 29.05 25.54 12.24
C GLN A 127 30.48 25.21 12.68
N LYS A 128 30.96 25.78 13.79
CA LYS A 128 32.27 25.45 14.34
C LYS A 128 32.42 23.97 14.70
N ILE A 129 31.39 23.37 15.30
CA ILE A 129 31.36 21.92 15.57
C ILE A 129 31.43 21.11 14.27
N THR A 130 30.73 21.54 13.22
CA THR A 130 30.79 20.89 11.90
C THR A 130 32.22 20.93 11.35
N ASP A 131 32.87 22.08 11.41
CA ASP A 131 34.22 22.26 10.87
C ASP A 131 35.24 21.36 11.59
N GLN A 132 35.11 21.21 12.92
CA GLN A 132 35.97 20.29 13.69
C GLN A 132 35.73 18.82 13.35
N ILE A 133 34.47 18.41 13.14
CA ILE A 133 34.15 17.03 12.77
C ILE A 133 34.66 16.70 11.35
N VAL A 134 34.57 17.66 10.44
CA VAL A 134 35.15 17.55 9.09
C VAL A 134 36.67 17.49 9.15
N TYR A 135 37.30 18.26 10.03
CA TYR A 135 38.74 18.22 10.27
C TYR A 135 39.21 16.82 10.76
N LEU A 136 38.40 16.14 11.58
CA LEU A 136 38.64 14.76 12.02
C LEU A 136 38.40 13.69 10.93
N GLY A 137 37.98 14.08 9.73
CA GLY A 137 37.82 13.18 8.57
C GLY A 137 36.41 12.62 8.38
N TYR A 138 35.43 13.00 9.20
CA TYR A 138 34.04 12.57 9.04
C TYR A 138 33.28 13.47 8.06
N LYS A 139 32.42 12.87 7.23
CA LYS A 139 31.56 13.61 6.28
C LYS A 139 30.19 13.88 6.90
N ILE A 140 29.94 15.12 7.31
CA ILE A 140 28.65 15.56 7.85
C ILE A 140 28.27 16.95 7.31
N SER A 141 26.97 17.20 7.12
CA SER A 141 26.48 18.54 6.75
C SER A 141 26.16 19.38 8.00
N LYS A 142 26.29 20.70 7.90
CA LYS A 142 25.91 21.65 8.97
C LYS A 142 24.48 21.43 9.47
N SER A 143 23.56 21.13 8.55
CA SER A 143 22.16 20.80 8.85
C SER A 143 22.01 19.53 9.70
N SER A 144 22.84 18.51 9.47
CA SER A 144 22.83 17.29 10.27
C SER A 144 23.33 17.54 11.69
N VAL A 145 24.41 18.31 11.85
CA VAL A 145 24.91 18.71 13.19
C VAL A 145 23.85 19.52 13.94
N LYS A 146 23.22 20.50 13.27
CA LYS A 146 22.11 21.27 13.83
C LYS A 146 20.96 20.37 14.32
N ASN A 147 20.54 19.40 13.49
CA ASN A 147 19.46 18.48 13.87
C ASN A 147 19.85 17.60 15.06
N ILE A 148 21.08 17.09 15.09
CA ILE A 148 21.59 16.29 16.21
C ILE A 148 21.54 17.10 17.52
N LEU A 149 21.97 18.37 17.49
CA LEU A 149 21.93 19.24 18.66
C LEU A 149 20.49 19.46 19.15
N ILE A 150 19.56 19.77 18.24
CA ILE A 150 18.14 19.96 18.56
C ILE A 150 17.53 18.68 19.15
N GLU A 151 17.77 17.52 18.52
CA GLU A 151 17.26 16.22 18.97
C GLU A 151 17.75 15.84 20.37
N ASN A 152 18.93 16.35 20.77
CA ASN A 152 19.53 16.12 22.09
C ASN A 152 19.30 17.29 23.06
N GLY A 153 18.44 18.26 22.72
CA GLY A 153 18.03 19.34 23.62
C GLY A 153 18.99 20.52 23.72
N TYR A 154 19.97 20.62 22.83
CA TYR A 154 20.87 21.77 22.74
C TYR A 154 20.31 22.84 21.79
N ASP A 155 20.41 24.10 22.19
CA ASP A 155 20.07 25.22 21.31
C ASP A 155 21.17 25.40 20.24
N PRO A 156 20.87 25.28 18.94
CA PRO A 156 21.85 25.51 17.89
C PRO A 156 22.11 27.01 17.74
N GLU A 157 23.01 27.53 18.58
CA GLU A 157 23.54 28.88 18.46
C GLU A 157 24.16 29.07 17.06
N PRO A 158 23.71 30.06 16.28
CA PRO A 158 24.46 30.52 15.11
C PRO A 158 25.75 31.17 15.61
N ASP A 159 26.88 30.80 14.99
CA ASP A 159 28.18 31.44 15.22
C ASP A 159 28.15 32.93 14.81
#